data_AF-S7W9H8-F1
#
_entry.id   AF-S7W9H8-F1
#
_cell.length_a   1.000
_cell.length_b   1.000
_cell.length_c   1.000
_cell.angle_alpha   90.00
_cell.angle_beta   90.00
_cell.angle_gamma   90.00
#
_symmetry.space_group_name_H-M   'P 1'
#
loop_
_entity.id
_entity.type
_entity.pdbx_description
1 polymer ?
#
loop_
_entity_poly.entity_id
_entity_poly.type
_entity_poly.pdbx_seq_one_letter_code
_entity_poly.pdbx_strand_id
1 'polypeptide(L)'
;MPEEINITPQNKEKLLNHLESLLKEDNLYEKLQSYATYLLDQDPNLNFDDLYSKIHEYLINNIPSTIHDKFYNAIKNEIKESEQK
;
A
#
# COMPACT_ATOMS: atom_id res chain seq x y z
N MET A 1 -16.19 -24.91 9.03
CA MET A 1 -16.59 -23.65 8.36
C MET A 1 -15.42 -22.70 8.54
N PRO A 2 -14.90 -22.01 7.50
CA PRO A 2 -13.88 -21.00 7.74
C PRO A 2 -14.53 -19.88 8.57
N GLU A 3 -13.93 -19.56 9.71
CA GLU A 3 -14.37 -18.46 10.55
C GLU A 3 -14.26 -17.16 9.75
N GLU A 4 -15.36 -16.40 9.67
CA GLU A 4 -15.35 -15.09 9.05
C GLU A 4 -14.51 -14.16 9.94
N ILE A 5 -13.29 -13.87 9.47
CA ILE A 5 -12.41 -12.88 10.07
C ILE A 5 -13.13 -11.53 10.05
N ASN A 6 -13.61 -11.07 11.21
CA ASN A 6 -14.38 -9.84 11.31
C ASN A 6 -13.45 -8.65 11.61
N ILE A 7 -12.78 -8.13 10.57
CA ILE A 7 -12.02 -6.88 10.68
C ILE A 7 -13.03 -5.73 10.81
N THR A 8 -13.10 -5.13 12.01
CA THR A 8 -13.96 -3.97 12.24
C THR A 8 -13.51 -2.76 11.40
N PRO A 9 -14.38 -1.78 11.13
CA PRO A 9 -13.98 -0.52 10.48
C PRO A 9 -12.82 0.19 11.18
N GLN A 10 -12.76 0.15 12.52
CA GLN A 10 -11.67 0.74 13.31
C GLN A 10 -10.34 -0.01 13.12
N ASN A 11 -10.37 -1.34 13.10
CA ASN A 11 -9.17 -2.13 12.83
C ASN A 11 -8.66 -1.89 11.39
N LYS A 12 -9.58 -1.75 10.43
CA LYS A 12 -9.24 -1.40 9.06
C LYS A 12 -8.55 -0.02 8.98
N GLU A 13 -9.07 0.98 9.68
CA GLU A 13 -8.45 2.31 9.75
C GLU A 13 -7.05 2.26 10.37
N LYS A 14 -6.88 1.53 11.46
CA LYS A 14 -5.57 1.31 12.11
C LYS A 14 -4.57 0.65 11.16
N LEU A 15 -5.00 -0.39 10.43
CA LEU A 15 -4.18 -1.07 9.42
C LEU A 15 -3.80 -0.13 8.27
N LEU A 16 -4.75 0.67 7.76
CA LEU A 16 -4.47 1.65 6.71
C LEU A 16 -3.44 2.69 7.16
N ASN A 17 -3.58 3.23 8.38
CA ASN A 17 -2.62 4.18 8.94
C ASN A 17 -1.23 3.55 9.12
N HIS A 18 -1.17 2.28 9.52
CA HIS A 18 0.10 1.56 9.64
C HIS A 18 0.76 1.34 8.28
N LEU A 19 -0.01 0.92 7.27
CA LEU A 19 0.48 0.79 5.90
C LEU A 19 1.03 2.13 5.38
N GLU A 20 0.28 3.22 5.57
CA GLU A 20 0.72 4.56 5.17
C GLU A 20 2.05 4.95 5.82
N SER A 21 2.23 4.63 7.11
CA SER A 21 3.51 4.84 7.82
C SER A 21 4.66 4.04 7.19
N LEU A 22 4.44 2.76 6.89
CA LEU A 22 5.47 1.90 6.28
C LEU A 22 5.88 2.40 4.89
N LEU A 23 4.92 2.88 4.09
CA LEU A 23 5.19 3.42 2.75
C LEU A 23 5.95 4.76 2.82
N LYS A 24 5.68 5.59 3.85
CA LYS A 24 6.47 6.80 4.13
C LYS A 24 7.90 6.49 4.55
N GLU A 25 8.10 5.51 5.44
CA GLU A 25 9.43 5.09 5.90
C GLU A 25 10.34 4.59 4.75
N ASP A 26 9.77 3.98 3.72
CA ASP A 26 10.52 3.50 2.54
C ASP A 26 10.80 4.59 1.49
N ASN A 27 10.33 5.82 1.72
CA ASN A 27 10.33 6.92 0.74
C ASN A 27 9.62 6.53 -0.57
N LEU A 28 8.58 5.68 -0.49
CA LEU A 28 7.91 5.19 -1.69
C LEU A 28 7.12 6.31 -2.37
N TYR A 29 6.55 7.24 -1.60
CA TYR A 29 5.85 8.41 -2.14
C TYR A 29 6.77 9.28 -3.01
N GLU A 30 7.99 9.53 -2.56
CA GLU A 30 9.01 10.29 -3.28
C GLU A 30 9.45 9.57 -4.56
N LYS A 31 9.60 8.24 -4.49
CA LYS A 31 9.91 7.40 -5.67
C LYS A 31 8.78 7.46 -6.71
N LEU A 32 7.51 7.39 -6.27
CA LEU A 32 6.35 7.48 -7.17
C LEU A 32 6.24 8.86 -7.81
N GLN A 33 6.47 9.93 -7.04
CA GLN A 33 6.50 11.30 -7.58
C GLN A 33 7.61 11.47 -8.62
N SER A 34 8.82 11.00 -8.31
CA SER A 34 9.96 11.05 -9.23
C SER A 34 9.68 10.28 -10.53
N TYR A 35 9.04 9.11 -10.42
CA TYR A 35 8.64 8.32 -11.58
C TYR A 35 7.54 8.99 -12.40
N ALA A 36 6.55 9.61 -11.74
CA ALA A 36 5.51 10.38 -12.42
C ALA A 36 6.09 11.57 -13.20
N THR A 37 7.02 12.32 -12.59
CA THR A 37 7.75 13.41 -13.27
C THR A 37 8.53 12.88 -14.47
N TYR A 38 9.26 11.77 -14.31
CA TYR A 38 9.97 11.14 -15.41
C TYR A 38 9.04 10.77 -16.57
N LEU A 39 7.86 10.18 -16.30
CA LEU A 39 6.90 9.82 -17.33
C LEU A 39 6.37 11.05 -18.09
N LEU A 40 6.08 12.14 -17.39
CA LEU A 40 5.61 13.39 -17.99
C LEU A 40 6.72 14.13 -18.76
N ASP A 41 7.98 14.01 -18.34
CA ASP A 41 9.13 14.53 -19.08
C ASP A 41 9.36 13.76 -20.40
N GLN A 42 9.09 12.44 -20.40
CA GLN A 42 9.18 11.62 -21.62
C GLN A 42 7.99 11.82 -22.56
N ASP A 43 6.78 11.96 -22.00
CA ASP A 43 5.55 12.23 -22.75
C ASP A 43 4.68 13.27 -22.03
N PRO A 44 4.85 14.56 -22.34
CA PRO A 44 4.09 15.65 -21.71
C PRO A 44 2.58 15.61 -21.99
N ASN A 45 2.14 14.84 -22.99
CA ASN A 45 0.73 14.69 -23.35
C ASN A 45 0.13 13.38 -22.83
N LEU A 46 0.86 12.64 -21.99
CA LEU A 46 0.39 11.41 -21.38
C LEU A 46 -0.92 11.69 -20.63
N ASN A 47 -1.97 10.97 -21.01
CA ASN A 47 -3.26 11.14 -20.37
C ASN A 47 -3.24 10.55 -18.94
N PHE A 48 -4.23 10.96 -18.14
CA PHE A 48 -4.31 10.59 -16.74
C PHE A 48 -4.42 9.07 -16.54
N ASP A 49 -5.20 8.36 -17.37
CA ASP A 49 -5.43 6.92 -17.21
C ASP A 49 -4.15 6.12 -17.47
N ASP A 50 -3.38 6.48 -18.50
CA ASP A 50 -2.09 5.87 -18.79
C ASP A 50 -1.03 6.22 -17.75
N LEU A 51 -1.01 7.46 -17.26
CA LEU A 51 -0.13 7.87 -16.17
C LEU A 51 -0.43 7.08 -14.90
N TYR A 52 -1.70 6.97 -14.52
CA TYR A 52 -2.15 6.20 -13.37
C TYR A 52 -1.76 4.72 -13.51
N SER A 53 -2.06 4.11 -14.66
CA SER A 53 -1.74 2.70 -14.92
C SER A 53 -0.25 2.41 -14.75
N LYS A 54 0.62 3.25 -15.34
CA LYS A 54 2.08 3.11 -15.23
C LYS A 54 2.59 3.30 -13.80
N ILE A 55 2.10 4.31 -13.08
CA ILE A 55 2.46 4.54 -11.67
C ILE A 55 2.00 3.37 -10.79
N HIS A 56 0.79 2.86 -11.03
CA HIS A 56 0.23 1.74 -10.29
C HIS A 56 1.05 0.46 -10.52
N GLU A 57 1.43 0.16 -11.75
CA GLU A 57 2.31 -0.98 -12.07
C GLU A 57 3.67 -0.83 -11.38
N TYR A 58 4.26 0.38 -11.43
CA TYR A 58 5.51 0.65 -10.72
C TYR A 58 5.37 0.44 -9.21
N LEU A 59 4.26 0.90 -8.60
CA LEU A 59 3.98 0.69 -7.19
C LEU A 59 3.98 -0.81 -6.85
N ILE A 60 3.17 -1.62 -7.54
CA ILE A 60 3.07 -3.07 -7.28
C ILE A 60 4.45 -3.75 -7.35
N ASN A 61 5.25 -3.37 -8.36
CA ASN A 61 6.56 -4.00 -8.60
C ASN A 61 7.66 -3.52 -7.65
N ASN A 62 7.48 -2.39 -6.97
CA ASN A 62 8.52 -1.77 -6.14
C ASN A 62 8.16 -1.69 -4.66
N ILE A 63 7.01 -2.22 -4.21
CA ILE A 63 6.75 -2.41 -2.78
C ILE A 63 7.77 -3.44 -2.25
N PRO A 64 8.65 -3.06 -1.30
CA PRO A 64 9.59 -4.00 -0.71
C PRO A 64 8.87 -5.16 -0.02
N SER A 65 9.42 -6.37 -0.12
CA SER A 65 8.92 -7.54 0.60
C SER A 65 8.84 -7.29 2.11
N THR A 66 9.75 -6.49 2.66
CA THR A 66 9.73 -6.08 4.08
C THR A 66 8.46 -5.32 4.47
N ILE A 67 7.91 -4.46 3.60
CA ILE A 67 6.64 -3.77 3.86
C ILE A 67 5.50 -4.79 3.82
N HIS A 68 5.50 -5.67 2.82
CA HIS A 68 4.53 -6.76 2.73
C HIS A 68 4.52 -7.62 4.00
N ASP A 69 5.67 -8.07 4.47
CA ASP A 69 5.80 -8.92 5.66
C ASP A 69 5.35 -8.19 6.93
N LYS A 70 5.78 -6.94 7.12
CA LYS A 70 5.36 -6.12 8.27
C LYS A 70 3.84 -5.91 8.27
N PHE A 71 3.27 -5.55 7.13
CA PHE A 71 1.83 -5.31 7.03
C PHE A 71 1.01 -6.60 7.18
N TYR A 72 1.48 -7.71 6.61
CA TYR A 72 0.85 -9.02 6.79
C TYR A 72 0.86 -9.49 8.25
N ASN A 73 1.96 -9.24 8.97
CA ASN A 73 2.03 -9.51 10.41
C ASN A 73 1.10 -8.61 11.21
N ALA A 74 0.95 -7.33 10.83
CA ALA A 74 -0.02 -6.43 11.44
C ALA A 74 -1.45 -6.96 11.26
N ILE A 75 -1.83 -7.39 10.05
CA ILE A 75 -3.14 -8.03 9.79
C ILE A 75 -3.31 -9.26 10.69
N LYS A 76 -2.33 -10.16 10.74
CA LYS A 76 -2.39 -11.36 11.60
C LYS A 76 -2.61 -11.03 13.07
N ASN A 77 -1.97 -9.98 13.58
CA ASN A 77 -2.12 -9.57 14.97
C ASN A 77 -3.52 -9.00 15.23
N GLU A 78 -4.04 -8.15 14.34
CA GLU A 78 -5.41 -7.63 14.46
C GLU A 78 -6.46 -8.74 14.44
N ILE A 79 -6.28 -9.77 13.60
CA ILE A 79 -7.18 -10.94 13.56
C ILE A 79 -7.16 -11.69 14.89
N LYS A 80 -5.97 -11.98 15.42
CA LYS A 80 -5.81 -12.67 16.72
C LYS A 80 -6.40 -11.88 17.88
N GLU A 81 -6.24 -10.55 17.88
CA GLU A 81 -6.84 -9.69 18.91
C GLU A 81 -8.37 -9.67 18.83
N SER A 82 -8.95 -9.80 17.64
CA SER A 82 -10.40 -9.89 17.44
C SER A 82 -11.00 -11.22 17.90
N GLU A 83 -10.23 -12.32 17.88
CA GLU A 83 -10.68 -13.65 18.37
C GLU A 83 -10.68 -13.78 19.91
N GLN A 84 -9.95 -12.88 20.61
CA GLN A 84 -9.81 -12.92 22.07
C GLN A 84 -10.81 -12.00 22.82
N LYS A 85 -11.66 -11.25 22.11
CA LYS A 85 -12.68 -10.37 22.68
C LYS A 85 -14.08 -10.98 22.54
#